data_AF-A0A2V4V928-F1
#
_entry.id   AF-A0A2V4V928-F1
#
_cell.length_a   1.000
_cell.length_b   1.000
_cell.length_c   1.000
_cell.angle_alpha   90.00
_cell.angle_beta   90.00
_cell.angle_gamma   90.00
#
_symmetry.space_group_name_H-M   'P 1'
#
loop_
_entity.id
_entity.type
_entity.pdbx_description
1 polymer ?
#
loop_
_entity_poly.entity_id
_entity_poly.type
_entity_poly.pdbx_seq_one_letter_code
_entity_poly.pdbx_strand_id
1 'polypeptide(L)'
;MYIIYEEVANKVGKISVIVYEDHGSNPPDNSITVSSVPDPQQIDGKLSVPYINLDSHEIYYEYIDAPVVLDLEEEVNKLKKEIMEMKTILLNVSSENKNRIQASN
;
A
#
# COMPACT_ATOMS: atom_id res chain seq x y z
N MET A 1 21.37 17.76 -1.35
CA MET A 1 20.28 16.82 -1.04
C MET A 1 19.81 17.07 0.38
N TYR A 2 18.50 17.03 0.59
CA TYR A 2 17.91 16.99 1.93
C TYR A 2 16.80 15.94 1.96
N ILE A 3 16.47 15.51 3.17
CA ILE A 3 15.35 14.62 3.43
C ILE A 3 14.28 15.38 4.21
N ILE A 4 13.03 15.04 3.97
CA ILE A 4 11.89 15.49 4.77
C ILE A 4 11.44 14.30 5.61
N TYR A 5 11.26 14.52 6.91
CA TYR A 5 10.90 13.45 7.83
C TYR A 5 9.71 13.82 8.72
N GLU A 6 9.06 12.78 9.26
CA GLU A 6 8.09 12.87 10.33
C GLU A 6 8.71 12.27 11.59
N GLU A 7 8.78 13.01 12.68
CA GLU A 7 9.26 12.46 13.95
C GLU A 7 8.24 11.46 14.50
N VAL A 8 8.69 10.24 14.75
CA VAL A 8 7.84 9.13 15.22
C VAL A 8 8.01 8.87 16.71
N ALA A 9 9.25 8.66 17.18
CA ALA A 9 9.58 8.49 18.60
C ALA A 9 11.10 8.50 18.83
N ASN A 10 11.55 8.79 20.05
CA ASN A 10 12.94 8.58 20.49
C ASN A 10 13.99 9.16 19.53
N LYS A 11 13.74 10.37 19.01
CA LYS A 11 14.65 11.03 18.06
C LYS A 11 14.84 10.22 16.78
N VAL A 12 13.80 9.52 16.34
CA VAL A 12 13.74 8.85 15.05
C VAL A 12 12.76 9.62 14.17
N GLY A 13 13.23 9.95 12.97
CA GLY A 13 12.41 10.49 11.89
C GLY A 13 12.14 9.42 10.85
N LYS A 14 10.89 9.22 10.46
CA LYS A 14 10.55 8.45 9.26
C LYS A 14 10.73 9.33 8.04
N ILE A 15 11.51 8.89 7.06
CA ILE A 15 11.79 9.67 5.86
C ILE A 15 10.61 9.56 4.90
N SER A 16 10.00 10.69 4.57
CA SER A 16 8.85 10.78 3.66
C SER A 16 9.28 11.12 2.24
N VAL A 17 10.31 11.97 2.09
CA VAL A 17 10.80 12.43 0.79
C VAL A 17 12.32 12.61 0.82
N ILE A 18 12.99 12.23 -0.27
CA ILE A 18 14.40 12.53 -0.53
C ILE A 18 14.46 13.48 -1.73
N VAL A 19 15.09 14.64 -1.57
CA VAL A 19 15.19 15.68 -2.60
C VAL A 19 16.64 15.81 -3.05
N TYR A 20 16.92 15.36 -4.27
CA TYR A 20 18.28 15.32 -4.84
C TYR A 20 18.73 16.68 -5.38
N GLU A 21 17.86 17.37 -6.11
CA GLU A 21 18.13 18.69 -6.71
C GLU A 21 17.27 19.75 -6.00
N ASP A 22 17.94 20.73 -5.40
CA ASP A 22 17.28 21.90 -4.83
C ASP A 22 17.16 22.97 -5.92
N HIS A 23 15.93 23.22 -6.38
CA HIS A 23 15.63 24.26 -7.37
C HIS A 23 15.51 25.67 -6.74
N GLY A 24 16.16 25.90 -5.59
CA GLY A 24 16.20 27.20 -4.91
C GLY A 24 15.03 27.42 -3.95
N SER A 25 14.43 26.35 -3.44
CA SER A 25 13.40 26.44 -2.41
C SER A 25 14.05 26.21 -1.06
N ASN A 26 13.78 27.09 -0.09
CA ASN A 26 14.20 26.83 1.28
C ASN A 26 13.60 25.49 1.73
N PRO A 27 14.41 24.58 2.27
CA PRO A 27 13.91 23.29 2.67
C PRO A 27 12.96 23.48 3.87
N PRO A 28 11.92 22.64 4.01
CA PRO A 28 10.95 22.76 5.10
C PRO A 28 11.61 22.67 6.49
N ASP A 29 10.94 23.15 7.54
CA ASP A 29 11.48 23.09 8.91
C ASP A 29 11.77 21.65 9.37
N ASN A 30 11.00 20.67 8.89
CA ASN A 30 11.19 19.24 9.17
C ASN A 30 12.12 18.57 8.16
N SER A 31 13.20 19.25 7.79
CA SER A 31 14.20 18.73 6.85
C SER A 31 15.59 18.67 7.44
N ILE A 32 16.39 17.73 6.95
CA ILE A 32 17.82 17.61 7.28
C ILE A 32 18.61 17.47 5.99
N THR A 33 19.65 18.29 5.84
CA THR A 33 20.62 18.16 4.76
C THR A 33 21.51 16.95 5.01
N VAL A 34 21.63 16.08 4.02
CA VAL A 34 22.44 14.87 4.09
C VAL A 34 23.35 14.77 2.87
N SER A 35 24.54 14.19 3.05
CA SER A 35 25.50 14.00 1.98
C SER A 35 25.12 12.86 1.04
N SER A 36 24.49 11.82 1.59
CA SER A 36 24.19 10.57 0.88
C SER A 36 23.03 9.84 1.58
N VAL A 37 22.29 9.05 0.81
CA VAL A 37 21.33 8.07 1.33
C VAL A 37 21.87 6.69 0.94
N PRO A 38 22.02 5.75 1.90
CA PRO A 38 22.49 4.40 1.57
C PRO A 38 21.47 3.67 0.71
N ASP A 39 21.93 2.77 -0.15
CA ASP A 39 21.01 1.91 -0.91
C ASP A 39 20.37 0.87 0.01
N PRO A 40 19.05 0.62 -0.10
CA PRO A 40 18.40 -0.43 0.68
C PRO A 40 18.83 -1.81 0.17
N GLN A 41 19.07 -2.75 1.10
CA GLN A 41 19.19 -4.16 0.73
C GLN A 41 17.85 -4.67 0.20
N GLN A 42 17.88 -5.46 -0.88
CA GLN A 42 16.70 -6.17 -1.35
C GLN A 42 16.52 -7.45 -0.54
N ILE A 43 15.40 -7.55 0.17
CA ILE A 43 15.01 -8.73 0.95
C ILE A 43 13.68 -9.24 0.38
N ASP A 44 13.63 -10.52 0.03
CA ASP A 44 12.45 -11.12 -0.59
C ASP A 44 11.22 -10.97 0.31
N GLY A 45 10.09 -10.59 -0.30
CA GLY A 45 8.84 -10.34 0.41
C GLY A 45 8.86 -9.16 1.40
N LYS A 46 9.88 -8.29 1.39
CA LYS A 46 9.96 -7.13 2.29
C LYS A 46 9.99 -5.80 1.53
N LEU A 47 9.41 -4.77 2.14
CA LEU A 47 9.56 -3.38 1.73
C LEU A 47 10.55 -2.67 2.65
N SER A 48 11.51 -1.96 2.06
CA SER A 48 12.45 -1.13 2.78
C SER A 48 11.84 0.24 3.09
N VAL A 49 11.73 0.60 4.36
CA VAL A 49 11.22 1.90 4.83
C VAL A 49 12.38 2.70 5.42
N PRO A 50 12.73 3.86 4.83
CA PRO A 50 13.85 4.67 5.30
C PRO A 50 13.52 5.47 6.57
N TYR A 51 14.45 5.47 7.52
CA TYR A 51 14.41 6.25 8.75
C TYR A 51 15.74 6.98 8.96
N ILE A 52 15.71 8.02 9.80
CA ILE A 52 16.89 8.77 10.25
C ILE A 52 16.91 8.82 11.77
N ASN A 53 18.09 8.63 12.37
CA ASN A 53 18.35 9.00 13.75
C ASN A 53 18.66 10.50 13.81
N LEU A 54 17.86 11.28 14.53
CA LEU A 54 17.97 12.75 14.59
C LEU A 54 19.16 13.23 15.44
N ASP A 55 19.78 12.38 16.26
CA ASP A 55 21.03 12.72 16.98
C ASP A 55 22.26 12.49 16.10
N SER A 56 22.35 11.32 15.44
CA SER A 56 23.53 10.93 14.64
C SER A 56 23.43 11.33 13.17
N HIS A 57 22.24 11.71 12.71
CA HIS A 57 21.89 11.87 11.29
C HIS A 57 22.13 10.63 10.42
N GLU A 58 22.20 9.45 11.04
CA GLU A 58 22.39 8.20 10.34
C GLU A 58 21.07 7.71 9.74
N ILE A 59 21.08 7.42 8.44
CA ILE A 59 19.94 6.86 7.71
C ILE A 59 20.03 5.33 7.74
N TYR A 60 18.93 4.67 8.09
CA TYR A 60 18.80 3.22 8.10
C TYR A 60 17.44 2.77 7.55
N TYR A 61 17.28 1.47 7.32
CA TYR A 61 16.05 0.89 6.80
C TYR A 61 15.45 -0.11 7.77
N GLU A 62 14.14 0.02 7.98
CA GLU A 62 13.34 -1.08 8.53
C GLU A 62 12.71 -1.88 7.39
N TYR A 63 12.57 -3.18 7.58
CA TYR A 63 12.05 -4.10 6.57
C TYR A 63 10.72 -4.67 7.02
N ILE A 64 9.65 -4.09 6.52
CA ILE A 64 8.29 -4.54 6.80
C ILE A 64 7.85 -5.57 5.77
N ASP A 65 6.91 -6.45 6.14
CA ASP A 65 6.31 -7.36 5.19
C ASP A 65 5.71 -6.58 4.02
N ALA A 66 6.13 -6.94 2.81
CA ALA A 66 5.46 -6.44 1.62
C ALA A 66 4.01 -6.91 1.71
N PRO A 67 3.03 -6.03 1.41
CA PRO A 67 1.66 -6.47 1.30
C PRO A 67 1.63 -7.65 0.34
N VAL A 68 0.99 -8.75 0.75
CA VAL A 68 0.77 -9.89 -0.13
C VAL A 68 0.07 -9.33 -1.35
N VAL A 69 0.77 -9.31 -2.48
CA VAL A 69 0.12 -9.11 -3.76
C VAL A 69 -0.69 -10.37 -3.96
N LEU A 70 -1.92 -10.37 -3.41
CA LEU A 70 -2.94 -11.27 -3.90
C LEU A 70 -2.92 -11.07 -5.41
N ASP A 71 -2.78 -12.14 -6.17
CA ASP A 71 -2.89 -12.05 -7.61
C ASP A 71 -4.27 -11.45 -7.88
N LEU A 72 -4.28 -10.15 -8.15
CA LEU A 72 -5.49 -9.35 -8.31
C LEU A 72 -6.34 -9.97 -9.42
N GLU A 73 -5.71 -10.64 -10.38
CA GLU A 73 -6.39 -11.37 -11.42
C GLU A 73 -7.08 -12.63 -10.88
N GLU A 74 -6.42 -13.41 -10.03
CA GLU A 74 -7.02 -14.59 -9.37
C GLU A 74 -8.21 -14.18 -8.49
N GLU A 75 -8.06 -13.12 -7.69
CA GLU A 75 -9.12 -12.66 -6.79
C GLU A 75 -10.30 -12.05 -7.57
N VAL A 76 -10.03 -11.27 -8.62
CA VAL A 76 -11.07 -10.76 -9.53
C VAL A 76 -11.79 -11.91 -10.24
N ASN A 77 -11.06 -12.95 -10.66
CA ASN A 77 -11.66 -14.12 -11.31
C ASN A 77 -12.54 -14.92 -10.35
N LYS A 78 -12.11 -15.08 -9.09
CA LYS A 78 -12.92 -15.69 -8.03
C LYS A 78 -14.21 -14.90 -7.80
N LEU A 79 -14.13 -13.59 -7.63
CA LEU A 79 -15.29 -12.72 -7.41
C LEU A 79 -16.26 -12.72 -8.61
N LYS A 80 -15.73 -12.72 -9.85
CA LYS A 80 -16.56 -12.85 -11.07
C LYS A 80 -17.34 -14.16 -11.09
N LYS A 81 -16.71 -15.26 -10.66
CA LYS A 81 -17.37 -16.58 -10.59
C LYS A 81 -18.49 -16.58 -9.57
N GLU A 82 -18.25 -16.07 -8.36
CA GLU A 82 -19.27 -15.99 -7.30
C GLU A 82 -20.48 -15.15 -7.74
N ILE A 83 -20.25 -13.99 -8.40
CA ILE A 83 -21.33 -13.15 -8.94
C ILE A 83 -22.16 -13.90 -10.00
N MET A 84 -21.51 -14.70 -10.84
CA MET A 84 -22.19 -15.46 -11.90
C MET A 84 -23.05 -16.58 -11.32
N GLU A 85 -22.56 -17.28 -10.31
CA GLU A 85 -23.31 -18.31 -9.56
C GLU A 85 -24.51 -17.69 -8.86
N MET A 86 -24.34 -16.56 -8.16
CA MET A 86 -25.45 -15.83 -7.53
C MET A 86 -26.51 -15.39 -8.54
N LYS A 87 -26.10 -14.83 -9.69
CA LYS A 87 -27.05 -14.43 -10.76
C LYS A 87 -27.85 -15.62 -11.26
N THR A 88 -27.22 -16.77 -11.42
CA THR A 88 -27.87 -18.00 -11.88
C THR A 88 -28.92 -18.46 -10.86
N ILE A 89 -28.56 -18.49 -9.58
CA ILE A 89 -29.49 -18.85 -8.49
C ILE A 89 -30.68 -17.88 -8.46
N LEU A 90 -30.43 -16.57 -8.56
CA LEU A 90 -31.47 -15.53 -8.59
C LEU A 90 -32.43 -15.71 -9.76
N LEU A 91 -31.92 -16.01 -10.96
CA LEU A 91 -32.74 -16.25 -12.14
C LEU A 91 -33.61 -17.50 -11.98
N ASN A 92 -33.03 -18.59 -11.44
CA ASN A 92 -33.76 -19.82 -11.19
C ASN A 92 -34.89 -19.60 -10.18
N VAL A 93 -34.60 -19.00 -9.02
CA VAL A 93 -35.60 -18.67 -7.99
C VAL A 93 -36.67 -17.73 -8.54
N SER A 94 -36.29 -16.73 -9.34
CA SER A 94 -37.26 -15.82 -9.97
C SER A 94 -38.17 -16.55 -10.95
N SER A 95 -37.65 -17.50 -11.72
CA SER A 95 -38.44 -18.28 -12.68
C SER A 95 -39.40 -19.26 -11.98
N GLU A 96 -38.94 -19.94 -10.92
CA GLU A 96 -39.76 -20.83 -10.11
C GLU A 96 -40.91 -20.09 -9.43
N ASN A 97 -40.63 -18.91 -8.85
CA ASN A 97 -41.66 -18.08 -8.23
C ASN A 97 -42.70 -17.60 -9.25
N LYS A 98 -42.27 -17.22 -10.46
CA LYS A 98 -43.18 -16.81 -11.54
C LYS A 98 -44.12 -17.96 -11.95
N ASN A 99 -43.61 -19.18 -12.06
CA ASN A 99 -44.39 -20.36 -12.41
C ASN A 99 -45.40 -20.73 -11.31
N ARG A 100 -45.02 -20.62 -10.02
CA ARG A 100 -45.92 -20.89 -8.89
C ARG A 100 -47.10 -19.91 -8.82
N ILE A 101 -46.86 -18.64 -9.14
CA ILE A 101 -47.91 -17.61 -9.17
C ILE A 101 -48.90 -17.86 -10.31
N GLN A 102 -48.43 -18.31 -11.48
CA GLN A 102 -49.29 -18.60 -12.63
C GLN A 102 -50.12 -19.88 -12.46
N ALA A 103 -49.62 -20.88 -11.73
CA ALA A 103 -50.37 -22.11 -11.45
C ALA A 103 -51.43 -21.96 -10.34
N SER A 104 -51.46 -20.81 -9.65
CA SER A 104 -52.38 -20.55 -8.53
C SER A 104 -53.54 -19.60 -8.88
N ASN A 105 -53.62 -19.13 -10.13
CA ASN A 105 -54.72 -18.32 -10.70
C ASN A 105 -55.46 -19.13 -11.77
#